data_AF-A0A7R8WTW6-F1
#
_entry.id   AF-A0A7R8WTW6-F1
#
_cell.length_a   1.000
_cell.length_b   1.000
_cell.length_c   1.000
_cell.angle_alpha   90.00
_cell.angle_beta   90.00
_cell.angle_gamma   90.00
#
_symmetry.space_group_name_H-M   'P 1'
#
loop_
_entity.id
_entity.type
_entity.pdbx_description
1 polymer ?
#
loop_
_entity_poly.entity_id
_entity_poly.type
_entity_poly.pdbx_seq_one_letter_code
_entity_poly.pdbx_strand_id
1 'polypeptide(L)'
;KGRAMSLAEEFNLRWKNHLNTISQLLGKFLNDKSLCDVILSAEGQTISCHRVMLAACSTYFQEIFNQVKDKALVVMVKDAKFIDLKSLVDFMYYGEVSVEHDRLNSLLRTAASLKVKGLADEKKEKLILSEPPIPVNVPSEAKFVGEPVAKKQRKEPEVEHEVDDSDFDIKSHEITMTRKFRDEWMADSRFRTWISIAGIAGCSVYFLRQNDWDATTLGFVRVARAAAAITSIALDYRLTIYSNHGLNVESPEYIAMRSNVHKRSADRLLNMCRRNGGVYIKVGQHVAAMEHLLPDEFVDTMKSLQSGAPESSMEE
;
A
#
# COMPACT_ATOMS: atom_id res chain seq x y z
N LYS A 1 5.67 55.35 42.18
CA LYS A 1 6.31 54.38 41.26
C LYS A 1 5.25 53.90 40.27
N GLY A 2 5.21 54.48 39.07
CA GLY A 2 4.33 54.03 37.99
C GLY A 2 4.88 52.75 37.38
N ARG A 3 4.04 51.71 37.25
CA ARG A 3 4.40 50.44 36.64
C ARG A 3 4.20 50.57 35.14
N ALA A 4 5.29 50.64 34.36
CA ALA A 4 5.23 50.62 32.91
C ALA A 4 4.71 49.25 32.45
N MET A 5 3.56 49.23 31.77
CA MET A 5 3.08 48.06 31.03
C MET A 5 3.89 48.00 29.73
N SER A 6 4.73 46.99 29.57
CA SER A 6 5.34 46.68 28.27
C SER A 6 4.25 46.20 27.32
N LEU A 7 3.92 47.00 26.31
CA LEU A 7 3.09 46.56 25.18
C LEU A 7 3.86 45.44 24.47
N ALA A 8 3.30 44.23 24.47
CA ALA A 8 3.85 43.13 23.69
C ALA A 8 3.61 43.44 22.20
N GLU A 9 4.70 43.57 21.44
CA GLU A 9 4.62 43.72 19.99
C GLU A 9 4.37 42.34 19.36
N GLU A 10 3.27 42.22 18.60
CA GLU A 10 2.93 41.01 17.85
C GLU A 10 3.43 41.14 16.40
N PHE A 11 4.19 40.15 15.94
CA PHE A 11 4.70 40.08 14.56
C PHE A 11 3.95 38.99 13.78
N ASN A 12 3.43 39.34 12.60
CA ASN A 12 2.80 38.39 11.68
C ASN A 12 3.78 37.98 10.57
N LEU A 13 4.12 36.69 10.50
CA LEU A 13 4.95 36.13 9.44
C LEU A 13 4.07 35.41 8.43
N ARG A 14 4.22 35.74 7.14
CA ARG A 14 3.50 35.09 6.04
C ARG A 14 4.48 34.34 5.14
N TRP A 15 4.21 33.06 4.92
CA TRP A 15 4.92 32.28 3.91
C TRP A 15 4.28 32.49 2.52
N LYS A 16 5.02 33.13 1.61
CA LYS A 16 4.64 33.28 0.21
C LYS A 16 4.48 31.92 -0.47
N ASN A 17 3.41 31.75 -1.26
CA ASN A 17 3.11 30.52 -2.02
C ASN A 17 2.96 29.25 -1.17
N HIS A 18 2.66 29.38 0.13
CA HIS A 18 2.52 28.26 1.05
C HIS A 18 1.59 27.14 0.53
N LEU A 19 0.40 27.49 0.05
CA LEU A 19 -0.59 26.52 -0.43
C LEU A 19 -0.10 25.69 -1.63
N ASN A 20 0.58 26.33 -2.59
CA ASN A 20 1.14 25.62 -3.75
C ASN A 20 2.24 24.66 -3.31
N THR A 21 3.16 25.12 -2.44
CA THR A 21 4.21 24.28 -1.88
C THR A 21 3.64 23.07 -1.13
N ILE A 22 2.62 23.26 -0.29
CA ILE A 22 1.97 22.17 0.44
C ILE A 22 1.32 21.17 -0.53
N SER A 23 0.64 21.65 -1.57
CA SER A 23 0.01 20.79 -2.58
C SER A 23 1.05 19.92 -3.30
N GLN A 24 2.18 20.51 -3.71
CA GLN A 24 3.28 19.78 -4.34
C GLN A 24 3.92 18.74 -3.40
N LEU A 25 4.12 19.10 -2.12
CA LEU A 25 4.69 18.19 -1.12
C LEU A 25 3.76 17.02 -0.82
N LEU A 26 2.45 17.26 -0.70
CA LEU A 26 1.46 16.21 -0.48
C LEU A 26 1.36 15.27 -1.69
N GLY A 27 1.41 15.81 -2.91
CA GLY A 27 1.51 15.02 -4.13
C GLY A 27 2.78 14.16 -4.16
N LYS A 28 3.92 14.69 -3.71
CA LYS A 28 5.16 13.90 -3.56
C LYS A 28 5.00 12.78 -2.54
N PHE A 29 4.42 13.04 -1.37
CA PHE A 29 4.20 11.99 -0.36
C PHE A 29 3.28 10.88 -0.86
N LEU A 30 2.27 11.22 -1.66
CA LEU A 30 1.41 10.23 -2.31
C LEU A 30 2.21 9.34 -3.27
N ASN A 31 3.03 9.94 -4.13
CA ASN A 31 3.84 9.20 -5.12
C ASN A 31 4.90 8.31 -4.46
N ASP A 32 5.55 8.81 -3.41
CA ASP A 32 6.54 8.06 -2.63
C ASP A 32 5.87 7.03 -1.67
N LYS A 33 4.53 7.01 -1.59
CA LYS A 33 3.74 6.24 -0.62
C LYS A 33 4.19 6.47 0.83
N SER A 34 4.71 7.65 1.11
CA SER A 34 5.16 8.07 2.43
C SER A 34 3.96 8.57 3.24
N LEU A 35 3.94 8.29 4.55
CA LEU A 35 2.90 8.74 5.48
C LEU A 35 1.45 8.34 5.11
N CYS A 36 1.28 7.40 4.17
CA CYS A 36 -0.03 6.86 3.82
C CYS A 36 -0.54 5.96 4.95
N ASP A 37 -1.74 6.25 5.44
CA ASP A 37 -2.37 5.63 6.61
C ASP A 37 -3.73 4.98 6.27
N VAL A 38 -4.12 4.99 4.99
CA VAL A 38 -5.30 4.31 4.47
C VAL A 38 -5.03 3.72 3.09
N ILE A 39 -5.68 2.60 2.80
CA ILE A 39 -5.65 1.95 1.49
C ILE A 39 -7.08 1.92 0.94
N LEU A 40 -7.28 2.46 -0.26
CA LEU A 40 -8.53 2.31 -1.00
C LEU A 40 -8.41 1.10 -1.94
N SER A 41 -9.46 0.29 -2.04
CA SER A 41 -9.51 -0.88 -2.92
C SER A 41 -10.72 -0.82 -3.85
N ALA A 42 -10.49 -1.05 -5.14
CA ALA A 42 -11.50 -1.14 -6.19
C ALA A 42 -11.03 -2.12 -7.28
N GLU A 43 -11.94 -2.97 -7.79
CA GLU A 43 -11.66 -3.96 -8.86
C GLU A 43 -10.40 -4.82 -8.61
N GLY A 44 -10.15 -5.20 -7.35
CA GLY A 44 -8.98 -6.01 -6.96
C GLY A 44 -7.64 -5.25 -6.94
N GLN A 45 -7.64 -3.96 -7.24
CA GLN A 45 -6.47 -3.09 -7.18
C GLN A 45 -6.57 -2.12 -6.01
N THR A 46 -5.41 -1.70 -5.49
CA THR A 46 -5.31 -0.90 -4.26
C THR A 46 -4.50 0.39 -4.44
N ILE A 47 -4.91 1.46 -3.77
CA ILE A 47 -4.25 2.77 -3.77
C ILE A 47 -3.97 3.18 -2.32
N SER A 48 -2.71 3.39 -1.97
CA SER A 48 -2.32 3.97 -0.67
C SER A 48 -2.52 5.48 -0.69
N CYS A 49 -3.18 6.04 0.33
CA CYS A 49 -3.52 7.46 0.42
C CYS A 49 -3.43 7.95 1.87
N HIS A 50 -3.68 9.26 2.06
CA HIS A 50 -3.72 9.89 3.37
C HIS A 50 -5.16 10.15 3.79
N ARG A 51 -5.56 9.69 4.99
CA ARG A 51 -6.91 9.85 5.55
C ARG A 51 -7.32 11.31 5.61
N VAL A 52 -6.39 12.18 6.00
CA VAL A 52 -6.66 13.63 6.13
C VAL A 52 -7.09 14.26 4.79
N MET A 53 -6.45 13.87 3.69
CA MET A 53 -6.79 14.40 2.36
C MET A 53 -8.15 13.90 1.90
N LEU A 54 -8.37 12.59 2.01
CA LEU A 54 -9.65 11.97 1.65
C LEU A 54 -10.81 12.54 2.49
N ALA A 55 -10.64 12.72 3.80
CA ALA A 55 -11.66 13.31 4.68
C ALA A 55 -11.91 14.80 4.39
N ALA A 56 -10.88 15.55 4.02
CA ALA A 56 -11.03 16.97 3.67
C ALA A 56 -11.89 17.13 2.40
N CYS A 57 -11.71 16.24 1.42
CA CYS A 57 -12.34 16.31 0.10
C CYS A 57 -13.65 15.52 -0.03
N SER A 58 -13.96 14.59 0.87
CA SER A 58 -15.16 13.74 0.80
C SER A 58 -15.81 13.57 2.17
N THR A 59 -17.11 13.85 2.25
CA THR A 59 -17.90 13.63 3.48
C THR A 59 -18.09 12.15 3.77
N TYR A 60 -18.19 11.31 2.73
CA TYR A 60 -18.28 9.86 2.87
C TYR A 60 -17.04 9.28 3.58
N PHE A 61 -15.84 9.63 3.14
CA PHE A 61 -14.61 9.16 3.79
C PHE A 61 -14.44 9.76 5.19
N GLN A 62 -14.85 11.02 5.40
CA GLN A 62 -14.85 11.64 6.72
C GLN A 62 -15.71 10.87 7.73
N GLU A 63 -16.93 10.47 7.35
CA GLU A 63 -17.84 9.69 8.18
C GLU A 63 -17.23 8.33 8.55
N ILE A 64 -16.64 7.61 7.57
CA ILE A 64 -15.99 6.31 7.80
C ILE A 64 -14.79 6.45 8.75
N PHE A 65 -13.92 7.43 8.53
CA PHE A 65 -12.70 7.59 9.32
C PHE A 65 -12.95 8.08 10.73
N ASN A 66 -14.07 8.75 10.99
CA ASN A 66 -14.47 9.14 12.34
C ASN A 66 -14.95 7.94 13.17
N GLN A 67 -15.50 6.91 12.52
CA GLN A 67 -15.98 5.70 13.20
C GLN A 67 -14.86 4.69 13.47
N VAL A 68 -13.85 4.63 12.59
CA VAL A 68 -12.78 3.63 12.67
C VAL A 68 -11.46 4.23 13.18
N LYS A 69 -10.99 3.75 14.35
CA LYS A 69 -9.73 4.20 14.97
C LYS A 69 -8.51 3.34 14.63
N ASP A 70 -8.66 2.33 13.78
CA ASP A 70 -7.56 1.42 13.44
C ASP A 70 -6.44 2.10 12.64
N LYS A 71 -5.22 1.58 12.83
CA LYS A 71 -3.98 2.08 12.20
C LYS A 71 -3.78 1.58 10.77
N ALA A 72 -4.44 0.48 10.40
CA ALA A 72 -4.34 -0.14 9.08
C ALA A 72 -5.74 -0.27 8.49
N LEU A 73 -6.26 0.82 7.92
CA LEU A 73 -7.61 0.85 7.36
C LEU A 73 -7.57 0.58 5.86
N VAL A 74 -8.29 -0.45 5.42
CA VAL A 74 -8.56 -0.72 4.01
C VAL A 74 -10.04 -0.43 3.73
N VAL A 75 -10.32 0.54 2.86
CA VAL A 75 -11.69 0.90 2.45
C VAL A 75 -11.96 0.31 1.07
N MET A 76 -12.92 -0.61 0.99
CA MET A 76 -13.39 -1.16 -0.27
C MET A 76 -14.52 -0.29 -0.82
N VAL A 77 -14.29 0.31 -1.99
CA VAL A 77 -15.32 1.11 -2.68
C VAL A 77 -16.07 0.20 -3.64
N LYS A 78 -17.35 -0.03 -3.37
CA LYS A 78 -18.22 -0.81 -4.24
C LYS A 78 -18.65 0.03 -5.45
N ASP A 79 -18.82 -0.63 -6.59
CA ASP A 79 -19.36 -0.04 -7.82
C ASP A 79 -18.54 1.14 -8.39
N ALA A 80 -17.23 1.16 -8.12
CA ALA A 80 -16.30 2.12 -8.68
C ALA A 80 -15.24 1.41 -9.54
N LYS A 81 -15.03 1.91 -10.75
CA LYS A 81 -13.90 1.48 -11.58
C LYS A 81 -12.60 1.96 -10.96
N PHE A 82 -11.55 1.13 -10.96
CA PHE A 82 -10.26 1.49 -10.38
C PHE A 82 -9.69 2.77 -11.01
N ILE A 83 -9.84 2.91 -12.32
CA ILE A 83 -9.34 4.06 -13.08
C ILE A 83 -10.08 5.36 -12.70
N ASP A 84 -11.37 5.29 -12.40
CA ASP A 84 -12.16 6.45 -11.98
C ASP A 84 -11.82 6.82 -10.54
N LEU A 85 -11.67 5.82 -9.66
CA LEU A 85 -11.21 6.03 -8.29
C LEU A 85 -9.81 6.68 -8.26
N LYS A 86 -8.89 6.22 -9.11
CA LYS A 86 -7.55 6.78 -9.24
C LYS A 86 -7.60 8.25 -9.69
N SER A 87 -8.39 8.56 -10.72
CA SER A 87 -8.62 9.93 -11.19
C SER A 87 -9.23 10.82 -10.10
N LEU A 88 -10.13 10.31 -9.27
CA LEU A 88 -10.68 11.07 -8.13
C LEU A 88 -9.65 11.32 -7.05
N VAL A 89 -8.80 10.35 -6.73
CA VAL A 89 -7.70 10.56 -5.77
C VAL A 89 -6.76 11.63 -6.32
N ASP A 90 -6.37 11.56 -7.59
CA ASP A 90 -5.48 12.56 -8.19
C ASP A 90 -6.14 13.96 -8.17
N PHE A 91 -7.44 14.06 -8.46
CA PHE A 91 -8.21 15.30 -8.28
C PHE A 91 -8.18 15.83 -6.84
N MET A 92 -8.27 14.97 -5.82
CA MET A 92 -8.22 15.41 -4.41
C MET A 92 -6.84 15.97 -4.00
N TYR A 93 -5.75 15.52 -4.63
CA TYR A 93 -4.40 15.98 -4.30
C TYR A 93 -3.95 17.17 -5.13
N TYR A 94 -4.31 17.22 -6.42
CA TYR A 94 -3.85 18.24 -7.35
C TYR A 94 -4.89 19.32 -7.62
N GLY A 95 -6.15 19.09 -7.26
CA GLY A 95 -7.27 20.02 -7.49
C GLY A 95 -7.83 19.99 -8.92
N GLU A 96 -7.17 19.28 -9.83
CA GLU A 96 -7.58 19.12 -11.23
C GLU A 96 -7.28 17.70 -11.72
N VAL A 97 -8.04 17.23 -12.71
CA VAL A 97 -7.80 15.95 -13.38
C VAL A 97 -8.26 16.04 -14.83
N SER A 98 -7.47 15.46 -15.74
CA SER A 98 -7.85 15.31 -17.14
C SER A 98 -8.45 13.93 -17.37
N VAL A 99 -9.65 13.87 -17.94
CA VAL A 99 -10.33 12.61 -18.29
C VAL A 99 -10.93 12.68 -19.68
N GLU A 100 -11.00 11.52 -20.33
CA GLU A 100 -11.64 11.37 -21.65
C GLU A 100 -13.15 11.62 -21.57
N HIS A 101 -13.73 12.10 -22.67
CA HIS A 101 -15.14 12.48 -22.74
C HIS A 101 -16.08 11.32 -22.35
N ASP A 102 -15.78 10.11 -22.84
CA ASP A 102 -16.59 8.91 -22.60
C ASP A 102 -16.56 8.45 -21.13
N ARG A 103 -15.47 8.77 -20.42
CA ARG A 103 -15.26 8.41 -19.02
C ARG A 103 -15.80 9.43 -18.04
N LEU A 104 -16.01 10.67 -18.47
CA LEU A 104 -16.47 11.78 -17.62
C LEU A 104 -17.73 11.42 -16.81
N ASN A 105 -18.74 10.84 -17.47
CA ASN A 105 -19.99 10.47 -16.79
C ASN A 105 -19.80 9.36 -15.76
N SER A 106 -18.89 8.42 -16.01
CA SER A 106 -18.55 7.34 -15.06
C SER A 106 -17.84 7.90 -13.84
N LEU A 107 -16.88 8.81 -14.05
CA LEU A 107 -16.17 9.52 -13.00
C LEU A 107 -17.13 10.32 -12.12
N LEU A 108 -18.03 11.11 -12.72
CA LEU A 108 -18.97 11.96 -11.99
C LEU A 108 -19.97 11.14 -11.16
N ARG A 109 -20.45 10.00 -11.67
CA ARG A 109 -21.28 9.08 -10.86
C ARG A 109 -20.51 8.53 -9.65
N THR A 110 -19.25 8.16 -9.86
CA THR A 110 -18.37 7.68 -8.79
C THR A 110 -18.11 8.80 -7.76
N ALA A 111 -17.89 10.03 -8.23
CA ALA A 111 -17.68 11.20 -7.39
C ALA A 111 -18.92 11.51 -6.53
N ALA A 112 -20.11 11.39 -7.11
CA ALA A 112 -21.38 11.57 -6.40
C ALA A 112 -21.57 10.50 -5.31
N SER A 113 -21.33 9.23 -5.64
CA SER A 113 -21.41 8.11 -4.68
C SER A 113 -20.45 8.31 -3.50
N LEU A 114 -19.22 8.74 -3.77
CA LEU A 114 -18.21 9.07 -2.77
C LEU A 114 -18.37 10.48 -2.16
N LYS A 115 -19.41 11.23 -2.51
CA LYS A 115 -19.68 12.60 -2.04
C LYS A 115 -18.44 13.51 -2.10
N VAL A 116 -17.74 13.51 -3.23
CA VAL A 116 -16.51 14.30 -3.44
C VAL A 116 -16.88 15.78 -3.67
N LYS A 117 -16.38 16.67 -2.82
CA LYS A 117 -16.61 18.11 -2.91
C LYS A 117 -16.15 18.67 -4.27
N GLY A 118 -16.93 19.59 -4.84
CA GLY A 118 -16.64 20.20 -6.14
C GLY A 118 -17.00 19.35 -7.36
N LEU A 119 -17.31 18.05 -7.18
CA LEU A 119 -17.77 17.14 -8.24
C LEU A 119 -19.15 16.55 -7.96
N ALA A 120 -19.53 16.43 -6.69
CA ALA A 120 -20.78 15.82 -6.22
C ALA A 120 -21.89 16.84 -5.90
N ASP A 121 -21.80 18.09 -6.38
CA ASP A 121 -22.79 19.12 -6.04
C ASP A 121 -24.21 18.73 -6.52
N GLU A 122 -25.06 18.36 -5.56
CA GLU A 122 -26.51 18.17 -5.72
C GLU A 122 -27.28 19.51 -5.87
N LYS A 123 -26.62 20.57 -6.37
CA LYS A 123 -27.24 21.86 -6.71
C LYS A 123 -27.00 22.21 -8.18
N LYS A 124 -27.64 21.48 -9.07
CA LYS A 124 -27.88 21.95 -10.44
C LYS A 124 -29.38 22.13 -10.66
N GLU A 125 -29.88 23.32 -10.31
CA GLU A 125 -30.88 24.11 -11.05
C GLU A 125 -31.41 25.28 -10.21
N LYS A 126 -30.63 26.36 -10.17
CA LYS A 126 -31.10 27.76 -10.23
C LYS A 126 -29.87 28.64 -10.16
N LEU A 127 -29.85 29.70 -10.97
CA LEU A 127 -28.76 30.66 -11.22
C LEU A 127 -27.89 30.32 -12.43
N ILE A 128 -28.54 30.17 -13.60
CA ILE A 128 -28.05 30.88 -14.78
C ILE A 128 -28.76 32.23 -14.77
N LEU A 129 -27.97 33.29 -14.93
CA LEU A 129 -28.34 34.70 -15.17
C LEU A 129 -28.65 35.56 -13.93
N SER A 130 -27.60 36.14 -13.35
CA SER A 130 -27.34 37.61 -13.30
C SER A 130 -26.50 37.98 -12.08
N GLU A 131 -25.25 38.42 -12.28
CA GLU A 131 -24.71 39.71 -11.81
C GLU A 131 -23.16 39.82 -12.00
N PRO A 132 -22.61 41.05 -12.14
CA PRO A 132 -21.47 41.37 -13.00
C PRO A 132 -20.08 41.25 -12.33
N PRO A 133 -18.97 41.28 -13.10
CA PRO A 133 -17.63 41.15 -12.56
C PRO A 133 -17.13 42.45 -11.90
N ILE A 134 -16.55 42.32 -10.71
CA ILE A 134 -15.81 43.38 -10.01
C ILE A 134 -14.39 43.47 -10.61
N PRO A 135 -13.84 44.67 -10.87
CA PRO A 135 -12.62 44.85 -11.66
C PRO A 135 -11.34 44.57 -10.87
N VAL A 136 -10.47 43.71 -11.40
CA VAL A 136 -9.08 43.56 -10.92
C VAL A 136 -8.17 44.41 -11.82
N ASN A 137 -7.65 45.47 -11.21
CA ASN A 137 -6.65 46.37 -11.79
C ASN A 137 -5.30 45.64 -11.90
N VAL A 138 -4.79 45.44 -13.12
CA VAL A 138 -3.41 45.04 -13.40
C VAL A 138 -2.81 46.07 -14.35
N PRO A 139 -1.67 46.72 -14.01
CA PRO A 139 -1.02 47.68 -14.89
C PRO A 139 -0.46 47.02 -16.16
N SER A 140 -0.76 47.68 -17.28
CA SER A 140 -0.17 47.51 -18.60
C SER A 140 1.27 48.03 -18.63
N GLU A 141 2.21 47.25 -19.17
CA GLU A 141 3.13 47.64 -20.25
C GLU A 141 4.25 46.60 -20.45
N ALA A 142 4.32 46.02 -21.65
CA ALA A 142 5.54 45.94 -22.47
C ALA A 142 5.20 45.32 -23.84
N LYS A 143 5.30 46.15 -24.88
CA LYS A 143 5.21 45.77 -26.30
C LYS A 143 6.45 44.97 -26.72
N PHE A 144 6.30 43.98 -27.61
CA PHE A 144 7.22 43.82 -28.72
C PHE A 144 6.54 43.21 -29.95
N VAL A 145 6.91 43.75 -31.10
CA VAL A 145 6.37 43.66 -32.46
C VAL A 145 6.86 42.38 -33.16
N GLY A 146 6.01 41.65 -33.92
CA GLY A 146 6.07 41.36 -35.38
C GLY A 146 7.32 40.58 -35.87
N GLU A 147 7.31 39.59 -36.76
CA GLU A 147 6.40 39.09 -37.81
C GLU A 147 7.03 37.76 -38.41
N PRO A 148 6.74 37.20 -39.61
CA PRO A 148 5.89 36.01 -39.83
C PRO A 148 6.55 34.76 -40.53
N VAL A 149 5.71 33.72 -40.80
CA VAL A 149 5.83 32.62 -41.84
C VAL A 149 6.73 31.41 -41.43
N ALA A 150 6.38 30.11 -41.57
CA ALA A 150 5.96 29.37 -42.78
C ALA A 150 5.31 27.99 -42.51
N LYS A 151 4.44 27.55 -43.44
CA LYS A 151 3.85 26.21 -43.59
C LYS A 151 4.89 25.20 -44.15
N LYS A 152 4.87 23.92 -43.73
CA LYS A 152 5.23 22.80 -44.62
C LYS A 152 4.60 21.45 -44.21
N GLN A 153 4.33 20.66 -45.24
CA GLN A 153 3.37 19.56 -45.39
C GLN A 153 3.81 18.17 -44.93
N ARG A 154 2.77 17.36 -44.67
CA ARG A 154 2.65 15.89 -44.63
C ARG A 154 3.30 15.17 -45.82
N LYS A 155 3.88 13.98 -45.57
CA LYS A 155 3.96 12.84 -46.52
C LYS A 155 3.93 11.49 -45.79
N GLU A 156 3.09 10.60 -46.31
CA GLU A 156 3.14 9.11 -46.31
C GLU A 156 3.28 8.72 -47.80
N PRO A 157 3.50 7.45 -48.22
CA PRO A 157 3.91 6.21 -47.53
C PRO A 157 5.02 5.43 -48.31
N GLU A 158 5.46 4.24 -47.85
CA GLU A 158 5.65 3.03 -48.69
C GLU A 158 5.99 1.78 -47.85
N VAL A 159 5.46 0.63 -48.27
CA VAL A 159 5.53 -0.70 -47.66
C VAL A 159 6.43 -1.58 -48.53
N GLU A 160 7.27 -2.42 -47.92
CA GLU A 160 7.70 -3.70 -48.54
C GLU A 160 8.13 -4.74 -47.47
N HIS A 161 8.14 -5.99 -47.90
CA HIS A 161 7.75 -7.23 -47.20
C HIS A 161 8.89 -7.95 -46.42
N GLU A 162 8.44 -8.80 -45.48
CA GLU A 162 9.11 -9.78 -44.59
C GLU A 162 10.34 -10.57 -45.10
N VAL A 163 11.28 -10.83 -44.17
CA VAL A 163 11.84 -12.19 -43.90
C VAL A 163 12.05 -12.34 -42.37
N ASP A 164 11.61 -13.49 -41.85
CA ASP A 164 11.73 -14.01 -40.48
C ASP A 164 13.14 -14.54 -40.18
N ASP A 165 13.70 -14.21 -39.02
CA ASP A 165 14.89 -14.86 -38.43
C ASP A 165 14.86 -14.68 -36.89
N SER A 166 13.95 -15.39 -36.23
CA SER A 166 14.03 -15.63 -34.79
C SER A 166 15.01 -16.76 -34.47
N ASP A 167 16.31 -16.50 -34.30
CA ASP A 167 17.14 -17.35 -33.40
C ASP A 167 18.56 -16.84 -33.04
N PHE A 168 18.85 -15.55 -32.82
CA PHE A 168 20.21 -15.20 -32.36
C PHE A 168 20.42 -13.84 -31.65
N ASP A 169 19.62 -13.46 -30.64
CA ASP A 169 20.13 -12.42 -29.70
C ASP A 169 19.48 -12.38 -28.29
N ILE A 170 18.96 -13.50 -27.81
CA ILE A 170 18.42 -13.63 -26.44
C ILE A 170 19.40 -14.45 -25.57
N LYS A 171 20.68 -14.10 -25.57
CA LYS A 171 21.64 -14.66 -24.58
C LYS A 171 22.59 -13.61 -24.02
N SER A 172 22.79 -12.52 -24.73
CA SER A 172 23.70 -11.43 -24.39
C SER A 172 23.09 -10.42 -23.39
N HIS A 173 21.76 -10.26 -23.36
CA HIS A 173 21.08 -9.29 -22.47
C HIS A 173 20.83 -9.79 -21.03
N GLU A 174 20.67 -11.10 -20.81
CA GLU A 174 20.44 -11.67 -19.47
C GLU A 174 21.70 -11.73 -18.60
N ILE A 175 22.88 -11.90 -19.20
CA ILE A 175 24.16 -11.98 -18.46
C ILE A 175 24.54 -10.60 -17.88
N THR A 176 24.07 -9.51 -18.48
CA THR A 176 24.34 -8.14 -18.02
C THR A 176 23.38 -7.70 -16.91
N MET A 177 22.13 -8.19 -16.93
CA MET A 177 21.13 -7.91 -15.88
C MET A 177 21.48 -8.57 -14.54
N THR A 178 22.06 -9.77 -14.56
CA THR A 178 22.38 -10.53 -13.33
C THR A 178 23.53 -9.92 -12.52
N ARG A 179 24.46 -9.18 -13.13
CA ARG A 179 25.50 -8.43 -12.40
C ARG A 179 24.98 -7.14 -11.78
N LYS A 180 24.13 -6.40 -12.51
CA LYS A 180 23.57 -5.12 -12.04
C LYS A 180 22.59 -5.32 -10.89
N PHE A 181 21.78 -6.39 -10.96
CA PHE A 181 20.84 -6.75 -9.90
C PHE A 181 21.55 -7.21 -8.61
N ARG A 182 22.68 -7.92 -8.71
CA ARG A 182 23.49 -8.34 -7.55
C ARG A 182 24.08 -7.15 -6.79
N ASP A 183 24.53 -6.12 -7.51
CA ASP A 183 25.20 -4.96 -6.90
C ASP A 183 24.18 -3.95 -6.36
N GLU A 184 22.97 -3.86 -6.97
CA GLU A 184 21.82 -3.12 -6.43
C GLU A 184 21.21 -3.81 -5.19
N TRP A 185 21.22 -5.14 -5.13
CA TRP A 185 20.71 -5.94 -4.00
C TRP A 185 21.57 -5.81 -2.72
N MET A 186 22.89 -5.54 -2.87
CA MET A 186 23.81 -5.31 -1.75
C MET A 186 23.69 -3.90 -1.12
N ALA A 187 22.97 -2.98 -1.77
CA ALA A 187 22.88 -1.57 -1.37
C ALA A 187 21.65 -1.22 -0.51
N ASP A 188 20.69 -2.13 -0.32
CA ASP A 188 19.45 -1.84 0.42
C ASP A 188 19.64 -1.89 1.95
N SER A 189 19.34 -0.77 2.61
CA SER A 189 19.41 -0.57 4.07
C SER A 189 18.57 -1.58 4.85
N ARG A 190 17.49 -2.11 4.25
CA ARG A 190 16.59 -3.10 4.87
C ARG A 190 17.23 -4.49 4.99
N PHE A 191 18.16 -4.85 4.13
CA PHE A 191 18.85 -6.14 4.17
C PHE A 191 19.86 -6.23 5.33
N ARG A 192 20.53 -5.13 5.65
CA ARG A 192 21.39 -5.03 6.86
C ARG A 192 20.56 -5.23 8.13
N THR A 193 19.31 -4.80 8.14
CA THR A 193 18.36 -5.05 9.24
C THR A 193 18.03 -6.53 9.35
N TRP A 194 17.79 -7.24 8.24
CA TRP A 194 17.52 -8.68 8.24
C TRP A 194 18.74 -9.52 8.64
N ILE A 195 19.95 -9.17 8.21
CA ILE A 195 21.20 -9.79 8.68
C ILE A 195 21.41 -9.54 10.18
N SER A 196 21.10 -8.34 10.67
CA SER A 196 21.19 -8.00 12.09
C SER A 196 20.18 -8.81 12.92
N ILE A 197 18.95 -9.01 12.42
CA ILE A 197 17.93 -9.85 13.05
C ILE A 197 18.37 -11.33 13.07
N ALA A 198 18.99 -11.83 11.99
CA ALA A 198 19.54 -13.18 11.94
C ALA A 198 20.75 -13.36 12.87
N GLY A 199 21.60 -12.35 13.00
CA GLY A 199 22.70 -12.31 13.98
C GLY A 199 22.20 -12.32 15.43
N ILE A 200 21.15 -11.56 15.73
CA ILE A 200 20.48 -11.57 17.04
C ILE A 200 19.87 -12.94 17.34
N ALA A 201 19.26 -13.60 16.34
CA ALA A 201 18.75 -14.96 16.48
C ALA A 201 19.86 -15.99 16.76
N GLY A 202 21.02 -15.87 16.08
CA GLY A 202 22.19 -16.72 16.33
C GLY A 202 22.79 -16.52 17.72
N CYS A 203 22.95 -15.27 18.17
CA CYS A 203 23.36 -14.94 19.53
C CYS A 203 22.37 -15.46 20.57
N SER A 204 21.06 -15.40 20.28
CA SER A 204 20.01 -15.93 21.16
C SER A 204 20.10 -17.45 21.32
N VAL A 205 20.37 -18.20 20.24
CA VAL A 205 20.58 -19.66 20.31
C VAL A 205 21.83 -20.02 21.11
N TYR A 206 22.92 -19.26 20.94
CA TYR A 206 24.15 -19.43 21.71
C TYR A 206 23.95 -19.15 23.21
N PHE A 207 23.23 -18.08 23.54
CA PHE A 207 22.91 -17.70 24.93
C PHE A 207 21.97 -18.70 25.61
N LEU A 208 20.96 -19.21 24.87
CA LEU A 208 20.04 -20.25 25.35
C LEU A 208 20.73 -21.59 25.63
N ARG A 209 21.91 -21.83 25.04
CA ARG A 209 22.71 -23.04 25.28
C ARG A 209 23.61 -22.91 26.51
N GLN A 210 23.81 -21.70 27.04
CA GLN A 210 24.75 -21.44 28.14
C GLN A 210 24.13 -21.23 29.52
N ASN A 211 22.83 -20.98 29.66
CA ASN A 211 22.30 -20.51 30.94
C ASN A 211 21.13 -21.37 31.49
N ASP A 212 21.34 -21.92 32.69
CA ASP A 212 20.33 -22.64 33.47
C ASP A 212 19.29 -21.67 34.06
N TRP A 213 18.07 -21.82 33.53
CA TRP A 213 16.71 -21.51 34.02
C TRP A 213 16.46 -20.46 35.12
N ASP A 214 15.80 -19.37 34.74
CA ASP A 214 15.02 -18.51 35.67
C ASP A 214 13.71 -18.01 35.02
N ALA A 215 12.67 -17.63 35.77
CA ALA A 215 11.31 -17.39 35.27
C ALA A 215 11.16 -16.25 34.22
N THR A 216 12.11 -15.31 34.16
CA THR A 216 12.26 -14.30 33.10
C THR A 216 12.66 -14.89 31.73
N THR A 217 13.18 -16.11 31.74
CA THR A 217 13.63 -16.89 30.59
C THR A 217 12.45 -17.49 29.82
N LEU A 218 11.30 -17.71 30.47
CA LEU A 218 10.09 -18.25 29.84
C LEU A 218 9.55 -17.35 28.73
N GLY A 219 9.57 -16.03 28.92
CA GLY A 219 9.13 -15.07 27.91
C GLY A 219 10.08 -15.01 26.71
N PHE A 220 11.38 -14.88 26.98
CA PHE A 220 12.41 -14.82 25.94
C PHE A 220 12.49 -16.11 25.12
N VAL A 221 12.40 -17.27 25.76
CA VAL A 221 12.39 -18.58 25.11
C VAL A 221 11.19 -18.73 24.18
N ARG A 222 10.01 -18.26 24.58
CA ARG A 222 8.82 -18.29 23.71
C ARG A 222 8.99 -17.41 22.47
N VAL A 223 9.55 -16.21 22.64
CA VAL A 223 9.86 -15.29 21.54
C VAL A 223 10.92 -15.89 20.62
N ALA A 224 12.00 -16.46 21.16
CA ALA A 224 13.05 -17.09 20.39
C ALA A 224 12.55 -18.31 19.58
N ARG A 225 11.71 -19.17 20.19
CA ARG A 225 11.06 -20.30 19.49
C ARG A 225 10.12 -19.82 18.38
N ALA A 226 9.36 -18.75 18.62
CA ALA A 226 8.50 -18.16 17.61
C ALA A 226 9.31 -17.59 16.44
N ALA A 227 10.38 -16.84 16.73
CA ALA A 227 11.28 -16.31 15.71
C ALA A 227 11.95 -17.42 14.88
N ALA A 228 12.41 -18.50 15.54
CA ALA A 228 12.98 -19.66 14.85
C ALA A 228 11.95 -20.36 13.95
N ALA A 229 10.71 -20.55 14.42
CA ALA A 229 9.64 -21.16 13.63
C ALA A 229 9.30 -20.31 12.40
N ILE A 230 9.10 -18.99 12.58
CA ILE A 230 8.81 -18.05 11.48
C ILE A 230 9.95 -18.06 10.46
N THR A 231 11.20 -18.01 10.92
CA THR A 231 12.37 -18.04 10.04
C THR A 231 12.45 -19.36 9.28
N SER A 232 12.20 -20.50 9.93
CA SER A 232 12.21 -21.81 9.26
C SER A 232 11.11 -21.95 8.20
N ILE A 233 9.92 -21.38 8.46
CA ILE A 233 8.81 -21.35 7.49
C ILE A 233 9.19 -20.48 6.30
N ALA A 234 9.68 -19.26 6.55
CA ALA A 234 10.08 -18.34 5.50
C ALA A 234 11.18 -18.93 4.61
N LEU A 235 12.18 -19.61 5.21
CA LEU A 235 13.22 -20.31 4.47
C LEU A 235 12.68 -21.52 3.71
N ASP A 236 11.75 -22.31 4.27
CA ASP A 236 11.17 -23.47 3.55
C ASP A 236 10.37 -23.02 2.33
N TYR A 237 9.56 -21.95 2.46
CA TYR A 237 8.87 -21.33 1.32
C TYR A 237 9.86 -20.80 0.30
N ARG A 238 10.87 -20.06 0.74
CA ARG A 238 11.87 -19.47 -0.16
C ARG A 238 12.64 -20.57 -0.88
N LEU A 239 13.19 -21.55 -0.18
CA LEU A 239 13.95 -22.63 -0.82
C LEU A 239 13.07 -23.48 -1.73
N THR A 240 11.88 -23.89 -1.28
CA THR A 240 11.05 -24.80 -2.09
C THR A 240 10.45 -24.12 -3.32
N ILE A 241 9.98 -22.87 -3.20
CA ILE A 241 9.38 -22.15 -4.34
C ILE A 241 10.47 -21.56 -5.23
N TYR A 242 11.56 -21.03 -4.67
CA TYR A 242 12.65 -20.52 -5.50
C TYR A 242 13.40 -21.67 -6.17
N SER A 243 13.82 -22.75 -5.51
CA SER A 243 14.54 -23.81 -6.23
C SER A 243 13.76 -24.44 -7.41
N ASN A 244 12.46 -24.17 -7.53
CA ASN A 244 11.59 -24.62 -8.60
C ASN A 244 10.92 -23.49 -9.40
N HIS A 245 11.55 -22.30 -9.55
CA HIS A 245 10.98 -21.16 -10.29
C HIS A 245 10.70 -21.39 -11.78
N GLY A 246 11.14 -22.51 -12.36
CA GLY A 246 10.86 -22.89 -13.75
C GLY A 246 9.52 -23.61 -13.95
N LEU A 247 8.79 -23.95 -12.88
CA LEU A 247 7.51 -24.63 -12.98
C LEU A 247 6.37 -23.64 -13.28
N ASN A 248 5.49 -24.01 -14.21
CA ASN A 248 4.26 -23.25 -14.46
C ASN A 248 3.35 -23.30 -13.23
N VAL A 249 2.82 -22.15 -12.83
CA VAL A 249 1.94 -21.97 -11.65
C VAL A 249 0.67 -22.83 -11.72
N GLU A 250 0.21 -23.16 -12.91
CA GLU A 250 -0.98 -23.98 -13.14
C GLU A 250 -0.66 -25.47 -13.30
N SER A 251 0.62 -25.85 -13.26
CA SER A 251 1.01 -27.26 -13.35
C SER A 251 0.52 -28.04 -12.12
N PRO A 252 0.01 -29.28 -12.29
CA PRO A 252 -0.36 -30.14 -11.18
C PRO A 252 0.79 -30.37 -10.18
N GLU A 253 2.02 -30.41 -10.69
CA GLU A 253 3.25 -30.55 -9.89
C GLU A 253 3.49 -29.33 -8.98
N TYR A 254 3.32 -28.11 -9.49
CA TYR A 254 3.43 -26.89 -8.69
C TYR A 254 2.34 -26.80 -7.61
N ILE A 255 1.09 -27.14 -7.95
CA ILE A 255 -0.02 -27.12 -7.00
C ILE A 255 0.23 -28.11 -5.86
N ALA A 256 0.68 -29.33 -6.16
CA ALA A 256 1.03 -30.34 -5.16
C ALA A 256 2.22 -29.91 -4.29
N MET A 257 3.28 -29.36 -4.90
CA MET A 257 4.43 -28.83 -4.18
C MET A 257 4.03 -27.70 -3.23
N ARG A 258 3.21 -26.76 -3.69
CA ARG A 258 2.70 -25.63 -2.89
C ARG A 258 1.89 -26.12 -1.70
N SER A 259 0.95 -27.04 -1.93
CA SER A 259 0.14 -27.64 -0.87
C SER A 259 1.00 -28.36 0.19
N ASN A 260 2.03 -29.09 -0.24
CA ASN A 260 2.98 -29.74 0.68
C ASN A 260 3.76 -28.72 1.55
N VAL A 261 4.21 -27.61 0.97
CA VAL A 261 4.91 -26.54 1.73
C VAL A 261 3.96 -25.90 2.74
N HIS A 262 2.72 -25.63 2.33
CA HIS A 262 1.69 -25.08 3.20
C HIS A 262 1.44 -25.99 4.39
N LYS A 263 1.27 -27.30 4.13
CA LYS A 263 1.03 -28.28 5.18
C LYS A 263 2.17 -28.37 6.19
N ARG A 264 3.42 -28.51 5.72
CA ARG A 264 4.59 -28.53 6.61
C ARG A 264 4.75 -27.24 7.42
N SER A 265 4.41 -26.10 6.81
CA SER A 265 4.50 -24.80 7.47
C SER A 265 3.42 -24.62 8.53
N ALA A 266 2.20 -25.07 8.24
CA ALA A 266 1.10 -25.12 9.19
C ALA A 266 1.45 -26.01 10.40
N ASP A 267 2.04 -27.18 10.18
CA ASP A 267 2.46 -28.10 11.25
C ASP A 267 3.55 -27.48 12.14
N ARG A 268 4.53 -26.77 11.55
CA ARG A 268 5.56 -26.05 12.31
C ARG A 268 4.96 -24.92 13.15
N LEU A 269 4.00 -24.18 12.61
CA LEU A 269 3.31 -23.11 13.32
C LEU A 269 2.47 -23.69 14.47
N LEU A 270 1.75 -24.79 14.24
CA LEU A 270 0.95 -25.48 15.25
C LEU A 270 1.81 -25.98 16.41
N ASN A 271 2.94 -26.62 16.09
CA ASN A 271 3.89 -27.10 17.09
C ASN A 271 4.48 -25.95 17.91
N MET A 272 4.79 -24.81 17.28
CA MET A 272 5.24 -23.61 17.98
C MET A 272 4.16 -23.10 18.94
N CYS A 273 2.90 -22.98 18.49
CA CYS A 273 1.78 -22.57 19.32
C CYS A 273 1.58 -23.49 20.53
N ARG A 274 1.61 -24.81 20.33
CA ARG A 274 1.50 -25.81 21.41
C ARG A 274 2.65 -25.73 22.40
N ARG A 275 3.89 -25.59 21.91
CA ARG A 275 5.10 -25.50 22.75
C ARG A 275 5.19 -24.20 23.55
N ASN A 276 4.61 -23.11 23.04
CA ASN A 276 4.62 -21.82 23.71
C ASN A 276 3.42 -21.62 24.64
N GLY A 277 2.27 -22.23 24.33
CA GLY A 277 1.05 -22.13 25.14
C GLY A 277 0.46 -20.72 25.22
N GLY A 278 -0.55 -20.55 26.08
CA GLY A 278 -1.12 -19.24 26.42
C GLY A 278 -1.57 -18.41 25.20
N VAL A 279 -1.05 -17.19 25.09
CA VAL A 279 -1.40 -16.25 23.99
C VAL A 279 -1.16 -16.86 22.60
N TYR A 280 -0.16 -17.74 22.44
CA TYR A 280 0.13 -18.37 21.16
C TYR A 280 -0.94 -19.39 20.74
N ILE A 281 -1.67 -19.99 21.70
CA ILE A 281 -2.83 -20.83 21.42
C ILE A 281 -3.97 -19.99 20.87
N LYS A 282 -4.22 -18.81 21.46
CA LYS A 282 -5.25 -17.87 20.98
C LYS A 282 -4.95 -17.37 19.57
N VAL A 283 -3.69 -17.09 19.26
CA VAL A 283 -3.26 -16.76 17.89
C VAL A 283 -3.57 -17.91 16.93
N GLY A 284 -3.24 -19.15 17.31
CA GLY A 284 -3.58 -20.33 16.50
C GLY A 284 -5.10 -20.50 16.30
N GLN A 285 -5.90 -20.26 17.33
CA GLN A 285 -7.36 -20.29 17.23
C GLN A 285 -7.92 -19.20 16.31
N HIS A 286 -7.31 -18.01 16.30
CA HIS A 286 -7.68 -16.95 15.36
C HIS A 286 -7.30 -17.33 13.92
N VAL A 287 -6.14 -17.96 13.73
CA VAL A 287 -5.70 -18.48 12.42
C VAL A 287 -6.67 -19.52 11.87
N ALA A 288 -7.19 -20.40 12.73
CA ALA A 288 -8.21 -21.39 12.34
C ALA A 288 -9.55 -20.76 11.92
N ALA A 289 -9.82 -19.50 12.25
CA ALA A 289 -11.04 -18.80 11.85
C ALA A 289 -10.91 -18.02 10.51
N MET A 290 -9.72 -18.02 9.89
CA MET A 290 -9.42 -17.26 8.67
C MET A 290 -9.58 -18.08 7.37
N GLU A 291 -10.72 -18.78 7.23
CA GLU A 291 -11.02 -19.72 6.12
C GLU A 291 -10.93 -19.11 4.71
N HIS A 292 -11.06 -17.80 4.56
CA HIS A 292 -11.00 -17.12 3.25
C HIS A 292 -9.71 -16.32 3.01
N LEU A 293 -8.81 -16.25 3.98
CA LEU A 293 -7.58 -15.44 3.88
C LEU A 293 -6.32 -16.29 3.84
N LEU A 294 -6.36 -17.50 4.40
CA LEU A 294 -5.22 -18.39 4.50
C LEU A 294 -5.44 -19.66 3.71
N PRO A 295 -4.37 -20.35 3.28
CA PRO A 295 -4.49 -21.65 2.65
C PRO A 295 -5.21 -22.64 3.57
N ASP A 296 -6.02 -23.50 2.98
CA ASP A 296 -6.82 -24.51 3.71
C ASP A 296 -5.94 -25.36 4.63
N GLU A 297 -4.70 -25.67 4.21
CA GLU A 297 -3.78 -26.46 5.03
C GLU A 297 -3.43 -25.79 6.37
N PHE A 298 -3.37 -24.45 6.42
CA PHE A 298 -3.14 -23.71 7.66
C PHE A 298 -4.38 -23.72 8.55
N VAL A 299 -5.54 -23.47 7.96
CA VAL A 299 -6.80 -23.39 8.70
C VAL A 299 -7.15 -24.75 9.30
N ASP A 300 -7.11 -25.81 8.50
CA ASP A 300 -7.44 -27.17 8.93
C ASP A 300 -6.49 -27.70 10.01
N THR A 301 -5.20 -27.40 9.88
CA THR A 301 -4.21 -27.80 10.90
C THR A 301 -4.47 -27.08 12.22
N MET A 302 -4.87 -25.81 12.18
CA MET A 302 -5.11 -25.00 13.37
C MET A 302 -6.45 -25.25 14.04
N LYS A 303 -7.46 -25.80 13.33
CA LYS A 303 -8.74 -26.25 13.92
C LYS A 303 -8.54 -27.22 15.09
N SER A 304 -7.44 -27.98 15.09
CA SER A 304 -7.05 -28.84 16.22
C SER A 304 -6.78 -28.10 17.54
N LEU A 305 -6.61 -26.77 17.53
CA LEU A 305 -6.51 -25.92 18.72
C LEU A 305 -7.87 -25.42 19.22
N GLN A 306 -8.92 -25.56 18.42
CA GLN A 306 -10.30 -25.21 18.76
C GLN A 306 -11.09 -26.44 19.25
N SER A 307 -10.75 -27.65 18.78
CA SER A 307 -11.44 -28.90 19.12
C SER A 307 -11.28 -29.38 20.57
N GLY A 308 -10.59 -28.63 21.44
CA GLY A 308 -10.36 -28.96 22.84
C GLY A 308 -10.81 -27.86 23.81
N ALA A 309 -11.70 -26.95 23.37
CA ALA A 309 -12.27 -25.95 24.25
C ALA A 309 -13.24 -26.62 25.26
N PRO A 310 -13.17 -26.30 26.56
CA PRO A 310 -14.12 -26.83 27.54
C PRO A 310 -15.52 -26.33 27.17
N GLU A 311 -16.45 -27.26 26.98
CA GLU A 311 -17.86 -26.92 26.84
C GLU A 311 -18.36 -26.39 28.18
N SER A 312 -18.88 -25.16 28.19
CA SER A 312 -19.63 -24.66 29.34
C SER A 312 -20.97 -25.40 29.40
N SER A 313 -21.24 -26.14 30.48
CA SER A 313 -22.61 -26.56 30.76
C SER A 313 -23.49 -25.32 30.94
N MET A 314 -24.67 -25.31 30.30
CA MET A 314 -25.69 -24.25 30.41
C MET A 314 -26.39 -24.20 31.79
N GLU A 315 -25.74 -24.70 32.84
CA GLU A 315 -26.26 -24.67 34.21
C GLU A 315 -25.32 -23.86 35.09
N GLU A 316 -25.92 -22.83 35.71
CA GLU A 316 -25.44 -21.83 36.68
C GLU A 316 -24.98 -20.46 36.14
#